data_AF-A0A317YMX0-F1
#
_entry.id   AF-A0A317YMX0-F1
#
_cell.length_a   1.000
_cell.length_b   1.000
_cell.length_c   1.000
_cell.angle_alpha   90.00
_cell.angle_beta   90.00
_cell.angle_gamma   90.00
#
_symmetry.space_group_name_H-M   'P 1'
#
loop_
_entity.id
_entity.type
_entity.pdbx_description
1 polymer ?
#
loop_
_entity_poly.entity_id
_entity_poly.type
_entity_poly.pdbx_seq_one_letter_code
_entity_poly.pdbx_strand_id
1 'polypeptide(L)' 'VLAFYLTRPAIDVIIPGAKRAEQVIENIKAADIVLSDDEIQYIDELFPIED' A
#
# COMPACT_ATOMS: atom_id res chain seq x y z
N VAL A 1 -0.56 0.14 -4.25
CA VAL A 1 -0.18 1.27 -3.37
C VAL A 1 -0.56 1.03 -1.91
N LEU A 2 -1.85 0.93 -1.55
CA LEU A 2 -2.24 0.75 -0.13
C LEU A 2 -1.60 -0.49 0.53
N ALA A 3 -1.58 -1.64 -0.15
CA ALA A 3 -0.90 -2.85 0.32
C ALA A 3 0.60 -2.62 0.62
N PHE A 4 1.27 -1.83 -0.22
CA PHE A 4 2.68 -1.48 -0.05
C PHE A 4 2.90 -0.54 1.15
N TYR A 5 1.98 0.38 1.44
CA TYR A 5 2.09 1.19 2.66
C TYR A 5 1.92 0.34 3.92
N LEU A 6 1.08 -0.69 3.88
CA LEU A 6 0.89 -1.62 5.00
C LEU A 6 2.12 -2.52 5.25
N THR A 7 3.07 -2.61 4.32
CA THR A 7 4.34 -3.35 4.58
C THR A 7 5.33 -2.54 5.41
N ARG A 8 5.08 -1.24 5.63
CA ARG A 8 6.03 -0.36 6.32
C ARG A 8 5.89 -0.50 7.83
N PRO A 9 6.96 -0.84 8.57
CA PRO A 9 6.89 -0.97 10.03
C PRO A 9 6.44 0.29 10.78
N ALA A 10 6.62 1.46 10.17
CA ALA A 10 6.24 2.75 10.75
C ALA A 10 4.75 3.10 10.57
N ILE A 11 3.97 2.27 9.86
CA ILE A 11 2.56 2.53 9.55
C ILE A 11 1.70 1.48 10.27
N ASP A 12 1.02 1.90 11.34
CA ASP A 12 0.10 1.04 12.10
C ASP A 12 -1.28 0.93 11.43
N VAL A 13 -1.75 2.01 10.80
CA VAL A 13 -3.08 2.10 10.18
C VAL A 13 -3.08 3.07 9.01
N ILE A 14 -3.89 2.75 7.99
CA ILE A 14 -4.21 3.65 6.87
C ILE A 14 -5.72 3.93 6.82
N ILE A 15 -6.10 5.18 6.51
CA ILE A 15 -7.50 5.58 6.39
C ILE A 15 -7.71 6.22 5.00
N PRO A 16 -7.82 5.40 3.94
CA PRO A 16 -7.96 5.93 2.59
C PRO A 16 -9.36 6.51 2.37
N GLY A 17 -9.43 7.68 1.74
CA GLY A 17 -10.69 8.25 1.29
C GLY A 17 -11.29 7.48 0.11
N ALA A 18 -12.62 7.54 -0.02
CA ALA A 18 -13.36 7.00 -1.16
C ALA A 18 -14.53 7.93 -1.49
N LYS A 19 -14.69 8.28 -2.77
CA LYS A 19 -15.83 9.11 -3.24
C LYS A 19 -16.98 8.26 -3.77
N ARG A 20 -16.72 7.00 -4.12
CA ARG A 20 -17.71 6.03 -4.60
C ARG A 20 -17.63 4.75 -3.77
N ALA A 21 -18.74 4.03 -3.65
CA ALA A 21 -18.84 2.83 -2.81
C ALA A 21 -17.90 1.71 -3.29
N GLU A 22 -17.69 1.58 -4.60
CA GLU A 22 -16.81 0.57 -5.17
C GLU A 22 -15.36 0.77 -4.72
N GLN A 23 -14.94 2.02 -4.54
CA GLN A 23 -13.58 2.34 -4.06
C GLN A 23 -13.38 1.90 -2.60
N VAL A 24 -14.43 1.93 -1.77
CA VAL A 24 -14.36 1.39 -0.40
C VAL A 24 -14.08 -0.12 -0.46
N ILE A 25 -14.80 -0.83 -1.33
CA ILE A 25 -14.64 -2.28 -1.51
C ILE A 25 -13.23 -2.61 -2.04
N GLU A 26 -12.74 -1.85 -3.02
CA GLU A 26 -11.37 -2.01 -3.55
C GLU A 26 -10.29 -1.70 -2.52
N ASN A 27 -10.47 -0.64 -1.72
CA ASN A 27 -9.54 -0.28 -0.66
C ASN A 27 -9.43 -1.37 0.41
N ILE A 28 -10.55 -2.02 0.78
CA ILE A 28 -10.56 -3.13 1.74
C ILE A 28 -9.73 -4.31 1.22
N LYS A 29 -9.90 -4.68 -0.06
CA LYS A 29 -9.16 -5.80 -0.66
C LYS A 29 -7.64 -5.59 -0.65
N ALA A 30 -7.16 -4.35 -0.62
CA ALA A 30 -5.73 -4.08 -0.55
C ALA A 30 -5.09 -4.55 0.76
N ALA A 31 -5.86 -4.75 1.85
CA ALA A 31 -5.36 -5.32 3.09
C ALA A 31 -5.07 -6.82 2.99
N ASP A 32 -5.68 -7.52 2.03
CA ASP A 32 -5.49 -8.95 1.81
C ASP A 32 -4.34 -9.26 0.84
N ILE A 33 -3.75 -8.23 0.21
CA ILE A 33 -2.64 -8.39 -0.72
C ILE A 33 -1.34 -8.51 0.06
N VAL A 34 -0.71 -9.67 -0.03
CA VAL A 34 0.63 -9.92 0.51
C VAL A 34 1.64 -9.73 -0.62
N LEU A 35 2.48 -8.69 -0.50
CA LEU A 35 3.61 -8.48 -1.40
C LEU A 35 4.80 -9.30 -0.90
N SER A 36 5.54 -9.86 -1.85
CA SER A 36 6.84 -10.47 -1.59
C SER A 36 7.92 -9.41 -1.32
N ASP A 37 9.01 -9.81 -0.67
CA ASP A 37 10.14 -8.93 -0.40
C ASP A 37 10.74 -8.36 -1.71
N ASP A 38 10.81 -9.18 -2.77
CA ASP A 38 11.30 -8.76 -4.09
C ASP A 38 10.40 -7.67 -4.72
N GLU A 39 9.07 -7.79 -4.59
CA GLU A 39 8.13 -6.79 -5.09
C GLU A 39 8.20 -5.48 -4.29
N ILE A 40 8.38 -5.57 -2.97
CA ILE A 40 8.57 -4.41 -2.10
C ILE A 40 9.85 -3.68 -2.49
N GLN A 41 10.96 -4.42 -2.64
CA GLN A 41 12.24 -3.87 -3.05
C GLN A 41 12.15 -3.21 -4.43
N TYR A 42 11.49 -3.87 -5.39
CA TYR A 42 11.29 -3.31 -6.73
C TYR A 42 10.55 -1.97 -6.70
N ILE A 43 9.53 -1.83 -5.86
CA ILE A 43 8.80 -0.57 -5.71
C ILE A 43 9.68 0.50 -5.04
N ASP A 44 10.49 0.14 -4.04
CA ASP A 44 11.44 1.08 -3.40
C ASP A 44 12.48 1.62 -4.41
N GLU A 45 13.02 0.76 -5.27
CA GLU A 45 13.95 1.16 -6.32
C GLU A 45 13.30 2.06 -7.39
N LEU A 46 12.01 1.87 -7.65
CA LEU A 46 11.25 2.68 -8.60
C LEU A 46 10.94 4.09 -8.06
N PHE A 47 10.84 4.24 -6.74
CA PHE A 47 10.54 5.50 -6.05
C PHE A 47 11.60 5.82 -4.98
N PRO A 48 12.85 6.12 -5.38
CA PRO A 48 13.92 6.44 -4.43
C PRO A 48 13.60 7.71 -3.65
N ILE A 49 13.99 7.74 -2.37
CA ILE A 49 13.94 8.96 -1.55
C ILE A 49 15.13 9.84 -1.96
N GLU A 50 14.85 11.02 -2.51
CA GLU A 50 15.85 12.08 -2.71
C GLU A 50 15.95 12.92 -1.44
N ASP A 51 17.17 13.32 -1.07
CA ASP A 51 17.48 14.18 0.10
C ASP A 51 17.07 15.65 -0.12
#